data_AF-A0A3D5YN29-F1
#
_entry.id   AF-A0A3D5YN29-F1
#
_cell.length_a   1.000
_cell.length_b   1.000
_cell.length_c   1.000
_cell.angle_alpha   90.00
_cell.angle_beta   90.00
_cell.angle_gamma   90.00
#
_symmetry.space_group_name_H-M   'P 1'
#
loop_
_entity.id
_entity.type
_entity.pdbx_description
1 polymer ?
#
loop_
_entity_poly.entity_id
_entity_poly.type
_entity_poly.pdbx_seq_one_letter_code
_entity_poly.pdbx_strand_id
1 'polypeptide(L)'
;PGAVLDLSKVIQSFPGVLPKPSFGYAIAMRGGAPNENRYFIDGISIPTVSHFSIQGASGGAVSLVNLDHIQGMDLITGAFPTEVDDALSGVLLLEGRNGRKDRWGLRATQGGTDYGITFEGPIGENTTAVVS
;
A
#
# COMPACT_ATOMS: atom_id res chain seq x y z
N PRO A 1 -8.00 8.17 -13.07
CA PRO A 1 -9.36 7.77 -12.60
C PRO A 1 -9.50 6.24 -12.65
N GLY A 2 -9.62 5.56 -11.49
CA GLY A 2 -9.70 4.08 -11.42
C GLY A 2 -8.76 3.39 -10.41
N ALA A 3 -7.94 4.15 -9.67
CA ALA A 3 -7.06 3.66 -8.62
C ALA A 3 -7.67 3.78 -7.20
N VAL A 4 -8.99 3.92 -7.11
CA VAL A 4 -9.65 4.58 -5.97
C VAL A 4 -9.42 3.84 -4.63
N LEU A 5 -9.15 2.54 -4.65
CA LEU A 5 -8.89 1.74 -3.43
C LEU A 5 -7.80 0.66 -3.59
N ASP A 6 -7.01 0.69 -4.67
CA ASP A 6 -6.04 -0.37 -4.98
C ASP A 6 -4.59 0.15 -4.99
N LEU A 7 -3.82 -0.24 -3.97
CA LEU A 7 -2.43 0.12 -3.78
C LEU A 7 -1.55 -0.26 -4.98
N SER A 8 -1.81 -1.40 -5.62
CA SER A 8 -1.01 -1.86 -6.77
C SER A 8 -1.10 -0.90 -7.96
N LYS A 9 -2.25 -0.20 -8.12
CA LYS A 9 -2.46 0.81 -9.16
C LYS A 9 -1.83 2.15 -8.80
N VAL A 10 -1.78 2.51 -7.51
CA VAL A 10 -1.09 3.73 -7.07
C VAL A 10 0.42 3.57 -7.23
N ILE A 11 0.98 2.39 -6.90
CA ILE A 11 2.42 2.14 -7.04
C ILE A 11 2.87 2.25 -8.51
N GLN A 12 2.02 1.87 -9.47
CA GLN A 12 2.29 2.05 -10.91
C GLN A 12 2.46 3.50 -11.35
N SER A 13 2.04 4.47 -10.53
CA SER A 13 2.28 5.90 -10.82
C SER A 13 3.71 6.35 -10.53
N PHE A 14 4.50 5.56 -9.79
CA PHE A 14 5.90 5.90 -9.53
C PHE A 14 6.78 5.66 -10.76
N PRO A 15 7.75 6.57 -11.02
CA PRO A 15 8.74 6.35 -12.06
C PRO A 15 9.53 5.06 -11.86
N GLY A 16 9.72 4.28 -12.93
CA GLY A 16 10.47 3.04 -12.88
C GLY A 16 9.71 1.84 -12.31
N VAL A 17 8.42 2.00 -11.98
CA VAL A 17 7.51 0.88 -11.71
C VAL A 17 6.86 0.45 -13.02
N LEU A 18 6.99 -0.82 -13.35
CA LEU A 18 6.35 -1.41 -14.52
C LEU A 18 5.28 -2.41 -14.08
N PRO A 19 4.03 -2.29 -14.57
CA PRO A 19 3.06 -3.35 -14.41
C PRO A 19 3.50 -4.54 -15.26
N LYS A 20 3.68 -5.71 -14.64
CA LYS A 20 3.79 -6.96 -15.40
C LYS A 20 2.37 -7.46 -15.70
N PRO A 21 2.03 -7.80 -16.96
CA PRO A 21 0.75 -8.39 -17.30
C PRO A 21 0.68 -9.81 -16.72
N SER A 22 0.27 -9.91 -15.46
CA SER A 22 -0.01 -11.15 -14.76
C SER A 22 -1.31 -11.00 -13.98
N PHE A 23 -1.96 -12.13 -13.68
CA PHE A 23 -3.05 -12.15 -12.73
C PHE A 23 -2.52 -11.60 -11.40
N GLY A 24 -3.05 -10.46 -10.95
CA GLY A 24 -2.71 -9.86 -9.67
C GLY A 24 -1.67 -8.73 -9.64
N TYR A 25 -1.44 -7.99 -10.73
CA TYR A 25 -0.57 -6.80 -10.71
C TYR A 25 0.82 -7.06 -10.11
N ALA A 26 1.60 -7.96 -10.73
CA ALA A 26 2.98 -8.10 -10.34
C ALA A 26 3.73 -6.77 -10.58
N ILE A 27 4.19 -6.18 -9.49
CA ILE A 27 4.99 -4.96 -9.42
C ILE A 27 6.44 -5.32 -9.68
N ALA A 28 7.02 -4.75 -10.74
CA ALA A 28 8.45 -4.79 -11.01
C ALA A 28 9.03 -3.38 -10.86
N MET A 29 10.00 -3.21 -9.98
CA MET A 29 10.69 -1.93 -9.75
C MET A 29 12.03 -1.98 -10.51
N ARG A 30 12.32 -0.97 -11.33
CA ARG A 30 13.53 -0.92 -12.19
C ARG A 30 13.84 -2.20 -12.99
N GLY A 31 12.81 -2.96 -13.38
CA GLY A 31 12.98 -4.19 -14.15
C GLY A 31 13.30 -5.45 -13.32
N GLY A 32 13.41 -5.33 -12.00
CA GLY A 32 13.60 -6.47 -11.10
C GLY A 32 12.44 -7.45 -11.08
N ALA A 33 12.70 -8.62 -10.53
CA ALA A 33 11.69 -9.61 -10.27
C ALA A 33 10.79 -9.19 -9.09
N PRO A 34 9.50 -9.54 -9.11
CA PRO A 34 8.56 -9.29 -8.02
C PRO A 34 9.04 -9.61 -6.59
N ASN A 35 9.80 -10.69 -6.44
CA ASN A 35 10.35 -11.20 -5.18
C ASN A 35 11.63 -10.46 -4.74
N GLU A 36 12.17 -9.57 -5.57
CA GLU A 36 13.32 -8.72 -5.26
C GLU A 36 12.90 -7.39 -4.61
N ASN A 37 11.60 -7.13 -4.55
CA ASN A 37 11.04 -5.95 -3.90
C ASN A 37 10.79 -6.24 -2.41
N ARG A 38 10.95 -5.20 -1.58
CA ARG A 38 10.57 -5.23 -0.17
C ARG A 38 9.49 -4.20 0.13
N TYR A 39 8.63 -4.51 1.09
CA TYR A 39 7.49 -3.68 1.46
C TYR A 39 7.47 -3.51 2.97
N PHE A 40 7.24 -2.29 3.44
CA PHE A 40 7.16 -1.96 4.86
C PHE A 40 5.91 -1.14 5.13
N ILE A 41 5.26 -1.39 6.27
CA ILE A 41 4.23 -0.52 6.83
C ILE A 41 4.72 -0.05 8.20
N ASP A 42 4.87 1.26 8.39
CA ASP A 42 5.35 1.86 9.64
C ASP A 42 6.67 1.22 10.16
N GLY A 43 7.57 0.91 9.22
CA GLY A 43 8.86 0.25 9.51
C GLY A 43 8.78 -1.26 9.73
N ILE A 44 7.59 -1.87 9.68
CA ILE A 44 7.40 -3.32 9.82
C ILE A 44 7.39 -3.96 8.43
N SER A 45 8.29 -4.92 8.21
CA SER A 45 8.38 -5.67 6.94
C SER A 45 7.14 -6.54 6.73
N ILE A 46 6.54 -6.43 5.55
CA ILE A 46 5.45 -7.29 5.09
C ILE A 46 5.86 -8.03 3.81
N PRO A 47 5.49 -9.32 3.67
CA PRO A 47 5.94 -10.13 2.54
C PRO A 47 5.28 -9.73 1.22
N THR A 48 4.11 -9.11 1.26
CA THR A 48 3.34 -8.71 0.09
C THR A 48 2.34 -7.61 0.43
N VAL A 49 2.01 -6.79 -0.56
CA VAL A 49 0.99 -5.72 -0.49
C VAL A 49 -0.34 -6.13 -1.13
N SER A 50 -0.49 -7.39 -1.55
CA SER A 50 -1.72 -7.88 -2.19
C SER A 50 -2.34 -9.07 -1.45
N HIS A 51 -3.66 -9.16 -1.54
CA HIS A 51 -4.50 -10.11 -0.81
C HIS A 51 -4.38 -11.57 -1.32
N PHE A 52 -3.79 -11.82 -2.50
CA PHE A 52 -3.50 -13.16 -3.01
C PHE A 52 -2.12 -13.22 -3.67
N SER A 53 -1.10 -13.67 -2.95
CA SER A 53 0.22 -13.89 -3.55
C SER A 53 0.27 -15.24 -4.28
N ILE A 54 0.48 -15.23 -5.59
CA ILE A 54 0.92 -16.41 -6.34
C ILE A 54 2.45 -16.51 -6.21
N GLN A 55 2.99 -17.70 -5.97
CA GLN A 55 4.44 -17.89 -5.83
C GLN A 55 5.18 -17.33 -7.07
N GLY A 56 6.16 -16.45 -6.86
CA GLY A 56 6.89 -15.78 -7.94
C GLY A 56 6.23 -14.51 -8.50
N ALA A 57 5.04 -14.13 -8.01
CA ALA A 57 4.39 -12.86 -8.30
C ALA A 57 4.33 -11.99 -7.03
N SER A 58 4.33 -10.67 -7.21
CA SER A 58 4.25 -9.68 -6.11
C SER A 58 2.82 -9.23 -5.87
N GLY A 59 1.83 -9.92 -6.45
CA GLY A 59 0.47 -9.51 -6.22
C GLY A 59 -0.65 -10.49 -6.59
N GLY A 60 -1.84 -10.09 -6.17
CA GLY A 60 -3.16 -10.69 -6.36
C GLY A 60 -4.16 -9.63 -6.85
N ALA A 61 -5.36 -10.03 -7.26
CA ALA A 61 -6.30 -9.11 -7.93
C ALA A 61 -6.75 -7.90 -7.08
N VAL A 62 -6.50 -7.93 -5.76
CA VAL A 62 -6.90 -6.91 -4.80
C VAL A 62 -5.74 -6.62 -3.84
N SER A 63 -5.60 -5.35 -3.44
CA SER A 63 -4.67 -4.90 -2.39
C SER A 63 -4.93 -5.60 -1.05
N LEU A 64 -3.87 -5.91 -0.31
CA LEU A 64 -3.95 -6.37 1.09
C LEU A 64 -4.27 -5.22 2.04
N VAL A 65 -3.83 -4.01 1.68
CA VAL A 65 -3.86 -2.82 2.52
C VAL A 65 -4.93 -1.87 1.98
N ASN A 66 -5.81 -1.39 2.87
CA ASN A 66 -6.76 -0.33 2.55
C ASN A 66 -6.01 1.00 2.44
N LEU A 67 -6.12 1.68 1.30
CA LEU A 67 -5.52 3.00 1.07
C LEU A 67 -6.07 4.08 1.99
N ASP A 68 -7.29 3.93 2.51
CA ASP A 68 -7.81 4.86 3.52
C ASP A 68 -6.99 4.78 4.81
N HIS A 69 -6.20 3.73 5.07
CA HIS A 69 -5.34 3.65 6.25
C HIS A 69 -3.90 4.14 5.99
N ILE A 70 -3.58 4.58 4.78
CA ILE A 70 -2.23 5.02 4.40
C ILE A 70 -2.23 6.53 4.16
N GLN A 71 -1.29 7.24 4.78
CA GLN A 71 -1.11 8.68 4.57
C GLN A 71 0.10 9.03 3.70
N GLY A 72 1.09 8.13 3.63
CA GLY A 72 2.35 8.36 2.95
C GLY A 72 2.83 7.09 2.25
N MET A 73 3.51 7.26 1.13
CA MET A 73 4.12 6.16 0.41
C MET A 73 5.39 6.65 -0.29
N ASP A 74 6.51 5.99 0.01
CA ASP A 74 7.81 6.28 -0.58
C ASP A 74 8.36 5.06 -1.29
N LEU A 75 8.83 5.28 -2.52
CA LEU A 75 9.50 4.26 -3.32
C LEU A 75 11.00 4.54 -3.38
N ILE A 76 11.80 3.69 -2.75
CA ILE A 76 13.25 3.71 -2.82
C ILE A 76 13.69 2.70 -3.86
N THR A 77 14.47 3.14 -4.86
CA THR A 77 14.92 2.28 -5.97
C THR A 77 16.44 2.17 -6.08
N GLY A 78 17.15 2.60 -5.03
CA GLY A 78 18.61 2.54 -4.90
C GLY A 78 19.06 3.18 -3.59
N ALA A 79 20.33 2.98 -3.22
CA ALA A 79 20.88 3.41 -1.93
C ALA A 79 19.98 2.98 -0.76
N PHE A 80 19.65 1.68 -0.72
CA PHE A 80 18.71 1.13 0.25
C PHE A 80 19.20 1.37 1.69
N PRO A 81 18.30 1.77 2.61
CA PRO A 81 18.63 1.88 4.03
C PRO A 81 19.14 0.54 4.57
N THR A 82 20.08 0.58 5.52
CA THR A 82 20.66 -0.62 6.13
C THR A 82 19.66 -1.47 6.90
N GLU A 83 18.53 -0.88 7.28
CA GLU A 83 17.41 -1.55 7.97
C GLU A 83 16.64 -2.47 7.02
N VAL A 84 16.80 -2.29 5.70
CA VAL A 84 16.12 -3.08 4.70
C VAL A 84 17.02 -4.23 4.26
N ASP A 85 16.73 -5.42 4.77
CA ASP A 85 17.44 -6.62 4.37
C ASP A 85 17.00 -7.10 2.98
N ASP A 86 17.95 -7.64 2.21
CA ASP A 86 17.75 -8.42 0.98
C ASP A 86 16.79 -7.80 -0.06
N ALA A 87 16.80 -6.46 -0.16
CA ALA A 87 16.19 -5.72 -1.27
C ALA A 87 17.16 -5.62 -2.45
N LEU A 88 16.75 -6.19 -3.59
CA LEU A 88 17.58 -6.24 -4.81
C LEU A 88 17.08 -5.30 -5.91
N SER A 89 15.80 -4.91 -5.84
CA SER A 89 15.11 -4.17 -6.91
C SER A 89 14.52 -2.84 -6.43
N GLY A 90 13.70 -2.87 -5.38
CA GLY A 90 13.11 -1.66 -4.81
C GLY A 90 12.46 -1.90 -3.46
N VAL A 91 12.25 -0.82 -2.73
CA VAL A 91 11.66 -0.82 -1.39
C VAL A 91 10.50 0.15 -1.37
N LEU A 92 9.32 -0.35 -1.00
CA LEU A 92 8.16 0.48 -0.77
C LEU A 92 7.94 0.68 0.72
N LEU A 93 7.97 1.92 1.16
CA LEU A 93 7.64 2.32 2.52
C LEU A 93 6.22 2.88 2.52
N LEU A 94 5.36 2.34 3.38
CA LEU A 94 4.00 2.78 3.57
C LEU A 94 3.89 3.36 4.98
N GLU A 95 3.32 4.55 5.08
CA GLU A 95 3.05 5.20 6.36
C GLU A 95 1.57 5.09 6.68
N GLY A 96 1.27 4.46 7.81
CA GLY A 96 -0.06 4.38 8.38
C GLY A 96 -0.56 5.77 8.77
N ARG A 97 -1.84 6.05 8.51
CA ARG A 97 -2.46 7.29 8.92
C ARG A 97 -2.85 7.24 10.39
N ASN A 98 -2.73 8.39 11.07
CA ASN A 98 -3.30 8.55 12.40
C ASN A 98 -4.79 8.94 12.34
N GLY A 99 -5.55 8.47 13.33
CA GLY A 99 -6.96 8.85 13.48
C GLY A 99 -7.14 10.32 13.85
N ARG A 100 -8.28 10.88 13.47
CA ARG A 100 -8.65 12.27 13.78
C ARG A 100 -8.93 12.47 15.26
N LYS A 101 -8.41 13.56 15.80
CA LYS A 101 -8.58 13.97 17.20
C LYS A 101 -9.64 15.06 17.40
N ASP A 102 -10.07 15.72 16.32
CA ASP A 102 -10.92 16.91 16.38
C ASP A 102 -12.41 16.58 16.48
N ARG A 103 -12.89 15.65 15.64
CA ARG A 103 -14.30 15.27 15.56
C ARG A 103 -14.47 13.91 14.89
N TRP A 104 -15.68 13.37 15.02
CA TRP A 104 -16.12 12.24 14.21
C TRP A 104 -16.26 12.64 12.74
N GLY A 105 -15.79 11.78 11.86
CA GLY A 105 -15.82 11.92 10.41
C GLY A 105 -16.31 10.64 9.76
N LEU A 106 -17.01 10.80 8.64
CA LEU A 106 -17.47 9.73 7.77
C LEU A 106 -16.98 10.01 6.35
N ARG A 107 -16.35 9.02 5.74
CA ARG A 107 -15.93 9.04 4.33
C ARG A 107 -16.61 7.89 3.62
N ALA A 108 -17.37 8.20 2.58
CA ALA A 108 -17.91 7.19 1.66
C ALA A 108 -17.18 7.32 0.32
N THR A 109 -16.71 6.19 -0.20
CA THR A 109 -15.94 6.10 -1.44
C THR A 109 -16.68 5.21 -2.42
N GLN A 110 -16.90 5.70 -3.64
CA GLN A 110 -17.49 4.94 -4.74
C GLN A 110 -16.55 5.00 -5.95
N GLY A 111 -16.02 3.85 -6.35
CA GLY A 111 -15.27 3.64 -7.58
C GLY A 111 -16.08 2.82 -8.59
N GLY A 112 -15.58 2.71 -9.83
CA GLY A 112 -16.23 1.88 -10.86
C GLY A 112 -16.24 0.39 -10.56
N THR A 113 -15.34 -0.07 -9.68
CA THR A 113 -15.17 -1.47 -9.29
C THR A 113 -15.28 -1.69 -7.77
N ASP A 114 -15.37 -0.62 -6.98
CA ASP A 114 -15.15 -0.69 -5.53
C ASP A 114 -16.07 0.29 -4.80
N TYR A 115 -16.39 -0.03 -3.54
CA TYR A 115 -17.10 0.84 -2.62
C TYR A 115 -16.48 0.69 -1.23
N GLY A 116 -16.51 1.76 -0.43
CA GLY A 116 -15.94 1.74 0.93
C GLY A 116 -16.58 2.81 1.80
N ILE A 117 -16.63 2.55 3.10
CA ILE A 117 -17.14 3.49 4.10
C ILE A 117 -16.18 3.48 5.29
N THR A 118 -15.57 4.63 5.57
CA THR A 118 -14.60 4.80 6.65
C THR A 118 -15.16 5.76 7.69
N PHE A 119 -15.19 5.33 8.95
CA PHE A 119 -15.54 6.12 10.13
C PHE A 119 -14.28 6.41 10.94
N GLU A 120 -14.10 7.64 11.39
CA GLU A 120 -12.95 8.03 12.20
C GLU A 120 -13.30 9.08 13.24
N GLY A 121 -12.62 9.10 14.38
CA GLY A 121 -12.81 10.14 15.38
C GLY A 121 -12.23 9.84 16.76
N PRO A 122 -12.32 10.79 17.70
CA PRO A 122 -11.91 10.59 19.08
C PRO A 122 -12.92 9.73 19.85
N ILE A 123 -12.44 8.65 20.46
CA ILE A 123 -13.22 7.80 21.40
C ILE A 123 -12.97 8.16 22.87
N GLY A 124 -11.98 9.01 23.14
CA GLY A 124 -11.68 9.57 24.46
C GLY A 124 -10.74 10.78 24.33
N GLU A 125 -10.34 11.37 25.45
CA GLU A 125 -9.51 12.60 25.46
C GLU A 125 -8.16 12.45 24.73
N ASN A 126 -7.57 11.24 24.76
CA ASN A 126 -6.29 10.94 24.12
C ASN A 126 -6.35 9.73 23.17
N THR A 127 -7.55 9.28 22.80
CA THR A 127 -7.72 8.03 22.05
C THR A 127 -8.56 8.26 20.81
N THR A 128 -8.09 7.79 19.66
CA THR A 128 -8.78 7.89 18.36
C THR A 128 -9.00 6.51 17.76
N ALA A 129 -10.06 6.36 16.99
CA ALA A 129 -10.35 5.16 16.21
C ALA A 129 -10.55 5.50 14.73
N VAL A 130 -10.14 4.56 13.86
CA VAL A 130 -10.44 4.55 12.43
C VAL A 130 -10.92 3.15 12.08
N VAL A 131 -12.07 3.05 11.42
CA VAL A 131 -12.70 1.78 11.02
C VAL A 131 -13.25 1.92 9.61
N SER A 132 -13.03 0.93 8.76
CA SER A 132 -13.41 0.95 7.33
C SER A 132 -13.86 -0.41 6.84
#